data_AF-A0A1L4D2R1-F1
#
_entry.id   AF-A0A1L4D2R1-F1
#
_cell.length_a   1.000
_cell.length_b   1.000
_cell.length_c   1.000
_cell.angle_alpha   90.00
_cell.angle_beta   90.00
_cell.angle_gamma   90.00
#
_symmetry.space_group_name_H-M   'P 1'
#
loop_
_entity.id
_entity.type
_entity.pdbx_description
1 polymer ?
#
loop_
_entity_poly.entity_id
_entity_poly.type
_entity_poly.pdbx_seq_one_letter_code
_entity_poly.pdbx_strand_id
1 'polypeptide(L)'
;MKVIKFLISTITFFNAVVPAFSQEVSINSAYVYCADENKNWHWLDDGETKIEGQWLKFSIEKNSLTYTYYFIVGDSLDKIENLRKECQKKFGKEFHYAQPATINTLGWYRFATHNLITAPGHISYGTNVPRRDRQKNSGKFRNPPEFCLFYNDNKG
;
A
#
# COMPACT_ATOMS: atom_id res chain seq x y z
N MET A 1 57.76 -18.40 52.76
CA MET A 1 57.05 -17.59 51.75
C MET A 1 56.18 -18.51 50.91
N LYS A 2 54.86 -18.33 50.92
CA LYS A 2 53.88 -19.17 50.21
C LYS A 2 53.56 -18.52 48.85
N VAL A 3 53.67 -19.27 47.76
CA VAL A 3 53.33 -18.81 46.41
C VAL A 3 52.01 -19.47 46.01
N ILE A 4 50.93 -18.69 45.99
CA ILE A 4 49.59 -19.17 45.59
C ILE A 4 49.49 -19.02 44.07
N LYS A 5 49.33 -20.14 43.36
CA LYS A 5 49.08 -20.17 41.91
C LYS A 5 47.57 -20.19 41.68
N PHE A 6 47.03 -19.11 41.10
CA PHE A 6 45.65 -19.02 40.64
C PHE A 6 45.56 -19.53 39.20
N LEU A 7 44.87 -20.64 38.98
CA LEU A 7 44.53 -21.16 37.65
C LEU A 7 43.14 -20.62 37.27
N ILE A 8 43.09 -19.64 36.38
CA ILE A 8 41.84 -19.10 35.82
C ILE A 8 41.52 -19.90 34.56
N SER A 9 40.53 -20.79 34.67
CA SER A 9 39.94 -21.54 33.55
C SER A 9 38.99 -20.62 32.78
N THR A 10 39.37 -20.23 31.57
CA THR A 10 38.58 -19.32 30.72
C THR A 10 37.49 -20.10 29.96
N ILE A 11 36.24 -19.93 30.38
CA ILE A 11 35.04 -20.40 29.67
C ILE A 11 34.83 -19.51 28.44
N THR A 12 35.17 -20.00 27.26
CA THR A 12 34.87 -19.33 25.99
C THR A 12 33.41 -19.53 25.62
N PHE A 13 32.58 -18.52 25.91
CA PHE A 13 31.22 -18.38 25.38
C PHE A 13 31.31 -18.11 23.87
N PHE A 14 31.04 -19.14 23.05
CA PHE A 14 30.79 -18.99 21.63
C PHE A 14 29.46 -18.24 21.45
N ASN A 15 29.54 -16.92 21.31
CA ASN A 15 28.40 -16.11 20.88
C ASN A 15 28.09 -16.47 19.42
N ALA A 16 27.12 -17.37 19.20
CA ALA A 16 26.55 -17.59 17.89
C ALA A 16 25.80 -16.32 17.47
N VAL A 17 26.48 -15.46 16.71
CA VAL A 17 25.88 -14.29 16.06
C VAL A 17 24.91 -14.83 15.02
N VAL A 18 23.61 -14.82 15.33
CA VAL A 18 22.57 -15.13 14.35
C VAL A 18 22.38 -13.86 13.50
N PRO A 19 22.69 -13.86 12.20
CA PRO A 19 22.38 -12.72 11.35
C PRO A 19 20.86 -12.56 11.28
N ALA A 20 20.37 -11.45 11.84
CA ALA A 20 18.99 -11.02 11.68
C ALA A 20 18.78 -10.61 10.22
N PHE A 21 18.40 -11.56 9.37
CA PHE A 21 17.86 -11.26 8.05
C PHE A 21 16.47 -10.64 8.25
N SER A 22 16.40 -9.31 8.22
CA SER A 22 15.12 -8.62 8.03
C SER A 22 14.64 -8.88 6.60
N GLN A 23 13.72 -9.83 6.45
CA GLN A 23 12.96 -9.92 5.20
C GLN A 23 12.07 -8.67 5.14
N GLU A 24 12.34 -7.77 4.20
CA GLU A 24 11.36 -6.76 3.84
C GLU A 24 10.13 -7.51 3.30
N VAL A 25 9.09 -7.59 4.11
CA VAL A 25 7.79 -8.11 3.66
C VAL A 25 7.23 -7.08 2.69
N SER A 26 7.62 -7.21 1.42
CA SER A 26 6.86 -6.62 0.32
C SER A 26 5.46 -7.21 0.44
N ILE A 27 4.49 -6.39 0.85
CA ILE A 27 3.10 -6.81 0.94
C ILE A 27 2.63 -7.05 -0.49
N ASN A 28 2.72 -8.29 -0.93
CA ASN A 28 2.38 -8.72 -2.29
C ASN A 28 0.88 -8.95 -2.45
N SER A 29 0.07 -8.16 -1.74
CA SER A 29 -1.37 -8.28 -1.76
C SER A 29 -2.05 -6.94 -1.58
N ALA A 30 -3.23 -6.78 -2.18
CA ALA A 30 -4.14 -5.69 -1.91
C ALA A 30 -5.51 -6.23 -1.52
N TYR A 31 -6.19 -5.50 -0.65
CA TYR A 31 -7.62 -5.65 -0.45
C TYR A 31 -8.37 -4.97 -1.59
N VAL A 32 -9.60 -5.40 -1.84
CA VAL A 32 -10.43 -4.84 -2.91
C VAL A 32 -11.60 -4.06 -2.31
N TYR A 33 -11.81 -2.84 -2.78
CA TYR A 33 -13.04 -2.10 -2.55
C TYR A 33 -13.69 -1.72 -3.87
N CYS A 34 -15.00 -1.51 -3.81
CA CYS A 34 -15.84 -1.13 -4.92
C CYS A 34 -16.22 0.34 -4.77
N ALA A 35 -16.09 1.13 -5.81
CA ALA A 35 -16.38 2.55 -5.79
C ALA A 35 -17.22 3.00 -6.99
N ASP A 36 -17.98 4.08 -6.78
CA ASP A 36 -18.75 4.76 -7.81
C ASP A 36 -18.04 6.03 -8.33
N GLU A 37 -18.66 6.77 -9.23
CA GLU A 37 -18.12 8.04 -9.75
C GLU A 37 -18.02 9.16 -8.71
N ASN A 38 -18.83 9.10 -7.66
CA ASN A 38 -18.90 10.10 -6.60
C ASN A 38 -17.96 9.80 -5.43
N LYS A 39 -17.10 8.78 -5.55
CA LYS A 39 -16.20 8.29 -4.49
C LYS A 39 -16.94 7.72 -3.28
N ASN A 40 -18.20 7.32 -3.43
CA ASN A 40 -18.82 6.40 -2.49
C ASN A 40 -18.15 5.03 -2.69
N TRP A 41 -17.93 4.30 -1.59
CA TRP A 41 -17.21 3.04 -1.66
C TRP A 41 -17.66 2.04 -0.60
N HIS A 42 -17.50 0.75 -0.91
CA HIS A 42 -17.73 -0.38 -0.02
C HIS A 42 -16.59 -1.39 -0.15
N TRP A 43 -16.21 -2.03 0.96
CA TRP A 43 -15.30 -3.16 0.90
C TRP A 43 -15.96 -4.33 0.18
N LEU A 44 -15.25 -4.94 -0.78
CA LEU A 44 -15.69 -6.19 -1.37
C LEU A 44 -15.52 -7.30 -0.31
N ASP A 45 -16.57 -8.10 -0.11
CA ASP A 45 -16.61 -9.16 0.91
C ASP A 45 -16.15 -8.71 2.28
N ASP A 46 -16.63 -7.54 2.71
CA ASP A 46 -16.35 -6.97 4.04
C ASP A 46 -14.83 -6.83 4.34
N GLY A 47 -14.02 -6.74 3.28
CA GLY A 47 -12.57 -6.61 3.36
C GLY A 47 -11.83 -7.93 3.44
N GLU A 48 -12.50 -9.06 3.16
CA GLU A 48 -11.86 -10.38 3.12
C GLU A 48 -11.21 -10.66 1.76
N THR A 49 -11.74 -10.08 0.68
CA THR A 49 -11.22 -10.31 -0.67
C THR A 49 -9.85 -9.65 -0.86
N LYS A 50 -8.85 -10.53 -1.01
CA LYS A 50 -7.44 -10.19 -1.23
C LYS A 50 -6.98 -10.67 -2.60
N ILE A 51 -6.15 -9.85 -3.23
CA ILE A 51 -5.57 -10.13 -4.53
C ILE A 51 -4.06 -10.01 -4.44
N GLU A 52 -3.36 -11.05 -4.91
CA GLU A 52 -1.91 -11.04 -5.05
C GLU A 52 -1.45 -10.15 -6.21
N GLY A 53 -0.32 -9.48 -6.00
CA GLY A 53 0.26 -8.53 -6.95
C GLY A 53 1.39 -7.70 -6.34
N GLN A 54 1.72 -6.57 -6.96
CA GLN A 54 2.81 -5.71 -6.53
C GLN A 54 2.41 -4.23 -6.53
N TRP A 55 2.74 -3.52 -5.44
CA TRP A 55 2.63 -2.07 -5.41
C TRP A 55 3.80 -1.40 -6.12
N LEU A 56 3.51 -0.53 -7.08
CA LEU A 56 4.51 0.25 -7.80
C LEU A 56 4.22 1.75 -7.69
N LYS A 57 5.25 2.53 -7.37
CA LYS A 57 5.21 3.99 -7.33
C LYS A 57 5.56 4.55 -8.71
N PHE A 58 4.71 5.44 -9.24
CA PHE A 58 4.92 6.10 -10.52
C PHE A 58 4.96 7.60 -10.35
N SER A 59 6.02 8.24 -10.88
CA SER A 59 6.06 9.69 -11.04
C SER A 59 5.21 10.10 -12.23
N ILE A 60 4.39 11.13 -12.09
CA ILE A 60 3.49 11.59 -13.16
C ILE A 60 4.28 12.22 -14.31
N GLU A 61 5.35 12.95 -13.98
CA GLU A 61 6.23 13.60 -14.95
C GLU A 61 7.69 13.40 -14.58
N LYS A 62 8.56 13.48 -15.59
CA LYS A 62 10.02 13.44 -15.40
C LYS A 62 10.42 14.63 -14.50
N ASN A 63 11.03 14.34 -13.35
CA ASN A 63 11.41 15.29 -12.31
C ASN A 63 10.27 15.89 -11.47
N SER A 64 9.04 15.38 -11.58
CA SER A 64 7.97 15.80 -10.68
C SER A 64 8.14 15.20 -9.29
N LEU A 65 7.86 16.01 -8.26
CA LEU A 65 7.72 15.51 -6.90
C LEU A 65 6.40 14.77 -6.71
N THR A 66 5.49 14.84 -7.68
CA THR A 66 4.17 14.22 -7.63
C THR A 66 4.22 12.78 -8.14
N TYR A 67 3.61 11.89 -7.39
CA TYR A 67 3.55 10.46 -7.70
C TYR A 67 2.17 9.88 -7.41
N THR A 68 1.90 8.73 -8.00
CA THR A 68 0.78 7.86 -7.67
C THR A 68 1.28 6.44 -7.40
N TYR A 69 0.42 5.58 -6.89
CA TYR A 69 0.67 4.15 -6.81
C TYR A 69 -0.31 3.38 -7.68
N TYR A 70 0.19 2.34 -8.34
CA TYR A 70 -0.63 1.32 -8.98
C TYR A 70 -0.38 -0.02 -8.30
N PHE A 71 -1.41 -0.86 -8.27
CA PHE A 71 -1.26 -2.27 -7.89
C PHE A 71 -1.26 -3.13 -9.14
N ILE A 72 -0.12 -3.75 -9.42
CA ILE A 72 0.10 -4.56 -10.61
C ILE A 72 -0.45 -5.95 -10.41
N VAL A 73 -1.32 -6.38 -11.32
CA VAL A 73 -2.02 -7.67 -11.28
C VAL A 73 -1.89 -8.35 -12.64
N GLY A 74 -0.89 -9.23 -12.78
CA GLY A 74 -0.74 -10.06 -13.96
C GLY A 74 -0.60 -9.28 -15.29
N ASP A 75 -0.81 -10.00 -16.40
CA ASP A 75 -0.61 -9.45 -17.75
C ASP A 75 -1.90 -9.00 -18.43
N SER A 76 -3.07 -9.40 -17.92
CA SER A 76 -4.39 -9.07 -18.49
C SER A 76 -5.31 -8.39 -17.49
N LEU A 77 -6.31 -7.66 -18.00
CA LEU A 77 -7.34 -7.02 -17.18
C LEU A 77 -8.45 -7.97 -16.71
N ASP A 78 -8.42 -9.26 -17.10
CA ASP A 78 -9.54 -10.18 -16.88
C ASP A 78 -9.85 -10.37 -15.39
N LYS A 79 -8.81 -10.44 -14.55
CA LYS A 79 -8.97 -10.56 -13.11
C LYS A 79 -9.64 -9.32 -12.51
N ILE A 80 -9.29 -8.13 -13.01
CA ILE A 80 -9.85 -6.85 -12.57
C ILE A 80 -11.30 -6.72 -13.06
N GLU A 81 -11.59 -7.19 -14.27
CA GLU A 81 -12.93 -7.21 -14.83
C GLU A 81 -13.87 -8.14 -14.06
N ASN A 82 -13.36 -9.27 -13.56
CA ASN A 82 -14.13 -10.14 -12.67
C ASN A 82 -14.45 -9.47 -11.34
N LEU A 83 -13.48 -8.80 -10.71
CA LEU A 83 -13.72 -8.00 -9.49
C LEU A 83 -14.75 -6.89 -9.74
N ARG A 84 -14.69 -6.24 -10.91
CA ARG A 84 -15.66 -5.22 -11.31
C ARG A 84 -17.07 -5.80 -11.38
N LYS A 85 -17.24 -6.97 -11.99
CA LYS A 85 -18.54 -7.66 -12.07
C LYS A 85 -19.06 -8.04 -10.69
N GLU A 86 -18.19 -8.48 -9.78
CA GLU A 86 -18.54 -8.78 -8.40
C GLU A 86 -19.00 -7.53 -7.64
N CYS A 87 -18.28 -6.42 -7.78
CA CYS A 87 -18.69 -5.12 -7.25
C CYS A 87 -20.08 -4.72 -7.74
N GLN A 88 -20.31 -4.79 -9.05
CA GLN A 88 -21.60 -4.44 -9.64
C GLN A 88 -22.74 -5.35 -9.18
N LYS A 89 -22.46 -6.65 -9.04
CA LYS A 89 -23.42 -7.63 -8.55
C LYS A 89 -23.81 -7.38 -7.09
N LYS A 90 -22.87 -6.94 -6.24
CA LYS A 90 -23.08 -6.79 -4.79
C LYS A 90 -23.65 -5.43 -4.40
N PHE A 91 -23.18 -4.36 -5.02
CA PHE A 91 -23.47 -2.99 -4.60
C PHE A 91 -24.31 -2.18 -5.58
N GLY A 92 -24.47 -2.65 -6.83
CA GLY A 92 -25.19 -1.93 -7.88
C GLY A 92 -24.27 -1.54 -9.04
N LYS A 93 -24.88 -1.25 -10.19
CA LYS A 93 -24.14 -0.99 -11.44
C LYS A 93 -23.21 0.22 -11.36
N GLU A 94 -23.57 1.19 -10.51
CA GLU A 94 -22.85 2.41 -10.21
C GLU A 94 -21.52 2.16 -9.49
N PHE A 95 -21.35 1.04 -8.80
CA PHE A 95 -20.08 0.65 -8.16
C PHE A 95 -19.19 -0.10 -9.16
N HIS A 96 -18.89 0.54 -10.28
CA HIS A 96 -18.15 -0.05 -11.40
C HIS A 96 -16.63 0.13 -11.34
N TYR A 97 -16.08 0.67 -10.26
CA TYR A 97 -14.64 0.72 -10.03
C TYR A 97 -14.22 -0.27 -8.95
N ALA A 98 -13.60 -1.38 -9.34
CA ALA A 98 -12.85 -2.22 -8.42
C ALA A 98 -11.46 -1.61 -8.22
N GLN A 99 -11.09 -1.32 -6.97
CA GLN A 99 -9.83 -0.63 -6.65
C GLN A 99 -9.05 -1.32 -5.52
N PRO A 100 -7.70 -1.35 -5.61
CA PRO A 100 -6.84 -1.89 -4.58
C PRO A 100 -6.67 -0.95 -3.39
N ALA A 101 -6.58 -1.52 -2.20
CA ALA A 101 -6.13 -0.83 -0.99
C ALA A 101 -5.13 -1.68 -0.22
N THR A 102 -4.24 -1.04 0.54
CA THR A 102 -3.58 -1.74 1.66
C THR A 102 -4.43 -1.57 2.92
N ILE A 103 -4.14 -2.36 3.95
CA ILE A 103 -4.82 -2.27 5.26
C ILE A 103 -4.74 -0.87 5.89
N ASN A 104 -3.70 -0.09 5.54
CA ASN A 104 -3.44 1.21 6.12
C ASN A 104 -3.60 2.36 5.13
N THR A 105 -3.90 2.09 3.85
CA THR A 105 -3.82 3.18 2.87
C THR A 105 -5.04 4.05 2.86
N LEU A 106 -4.72 5.32 2.71
CA LEU A 106 -5.64 6.43 2.73
C LEU A 106 -5.91 7.01 1.31
N GLY A 107 -5.30 6.43 0.28
CA GLY A 107 -5.41 6.95 -1.08
C GLY A 107 -6.28 6.08 -1.98
N TRP A 108 -6.68 6.68 -3.09
CA TRP A 108 -7.31 6.01 -4.21
C TRP A 108 -6.25 5.54 -5.19
N TYR A 109 -6.20 4.24 -5.46
CA TYR A 109 -5.21 3.65 -6.36
C TYR A 109 -5.90 2.82 -7.42
N ARG A 110 -5.27 2.67 -8.58
CA ARG A 110 -5.80 1.83 -9.66
C ARG A 110 -5.04 0.52 -9.75
N PHE A 111 -5.73 -0.51 -10.23
CA PHE A 111 -5.05 -1.67 -10.76
C PHE A 111 -4.38 -1.34 -12.09
N ALA A 112 -3.29 -2.02 -12.39
CA ALA A 112 -2.68 -2.02 -13.71
C ALA A 112 -2.12 -3.40 -14.05
N THR A 113 -1.89 -3.67 -15.34
CA THR A 113 -1.15 -4.85 -15.78
C THR A 113 0.37 -4.59 -15.74
N HIS A 114 1.20 -5.62 -15.94
CA HIS A 114 2.66 -5.44 -16.07
C HIS A 114 3.04 -4.48 -17.22
N ASN A 115 2.23 -4.43 -18.28
CA ASN A 115 2.39 -3.48 -19.39
C ASN A 115 1.84 -2.08 -19.09
N LEU A 116 1.51 -1.79 -17.82
CA LEU A 116 0.99 -0.52 -17.33
C LEU A 116 -0.34 -0.09 -17.95
N ILE A 117 -1.12 -1.05 -18.46
CA ILE A 117 -2.50 -0.79 -18.86
C ILE A 117 -3.32 -0.66 -17.58
N THR A 118 -3.83 0.54 -17.29
CA THR A 118 -4.55 0.82 -16.05
C THR A 118 -6.04 0.53 -16.18
N ALA A 119 -6.62 -0.07 -15.15
CA ALA A 119 -8.08 -0.15 -15.00
C ALA A 119 -8.67 1.23 -14.63
N PRO A 120 -9.95 1.50 -14.96
CA PRO A 120 -10.60 2.75 -14.57
C PRO A 120 -10.81 2.85 -13.05
N GLY A 121 -10.96 4.07 -12.54
CA GLY A 121 -11.23 4.34 -11.12
C GLY A 121 -10.67 5.67 -10.65
N HIS A 122 -10.74 5.94 -9.35
CA HIS A 122 -10.18 7.17 -8.78
C HIS A 122 -8.67 7.08 -8.59
N ILE A 123 -7.98 8.23 -8.60
CA ILE A 123 -6.55 8.32 -8.30
C ILE A 123 -6.32 9.38 -7.23
N SER A 124 -5.45 9.06 -6.27
CA SER A 124 -4.82 10.02 -5.38
C SER A 124 -3.36 10.22 -5.77
N TYR A 125 -2.93 11.47 -5.68
CA TYR A 125 -1.55 11.86 -5.91
C TYR A 125 -0.89 12.23 -4.60
N GLY A 126 0.32 11.73 -4.38
CA GLY A 126 1.21 12.15 -3.29
C GLY A 126 2.28 13.10 -3.81
N THR A 127 2.89 13.87 -2.92
CA THR A 127 4.04 14.73 -3.24
C THR A 127 5.23 14.38 -2.34
N ASN A 128 6.44 14.36 -2.90
CA ASN A 128 7.69 14.17 -2.16
C ASN A 128 8.20 15.51 -1.61
N VAL A 129 7.34 16.31 -0.97
CA VAL A 129 7.80 17.55 -0.32
C VAL A 129 8.42 17.19 1.04
N PRO A 130 9.67 17.58 1.33
CA PRO A 130 10.26 17.37 2.65
C PRO A 130 9.37 17.98 3.72
N ARG A 131 8.82 17.14 4.61
CA ARG A 131 7.95 17.59 5.72
C ARG A 131 8.80 18.41 6.70
N ARG A 132 8.88 19.74 6.50
CA ARG A 132 9.54 20.62 7.49
C ARG A 132 8.67 20.89 8.72
N ASP A 133 7.34 20.99 8.60
CA ASP A 133 6.52 21.43 9.73
C ASP A 133 5.17 20.69 9.82
N ARG A 134 5.11 19.56 10.53
CA ARG A 134 3.81 19.06 11.04
C ARG A 134 3.97 18.28 12.35
N GLN A 135 4.11 19.04 13.44
CA GLN A 135 3.81 18.56 14.78
C GLN A 135 2.29 18.35 14.95
N LYS A 136 1.96 17.20 15.57
CA LYS A 136 0.82 16.98 16.47
C LYS A 136 -0.58 17.30 15.94
N ASN A 137 -1.18 16.32 15.28
CA ASN A 137 -2.61 15.99 15.45
C ASN A 137 -2.90 14.61 14.85
N SER A 138 -2.51 13.55 15.56
CA SER A 138 -2.91 12.18 15.25
C SER A 138 -4.19 11.85 16.01
N GLY A 139 -5.31 12.38 15.51
CA GLY A 139 -6.65 11.91 15.86
C GLY A 139 -6.90 10.52 15.27
N LYS A 140 -7.46 9.64 16.08
CA LYS A 140 -7.74 8.23 15.82
C LYS A 140 -8.88 8.12 14.78
N PHE A 141 -8.63 7.59 13.57
CA PHE A 141 -9.67 7.41 12.54
C PHE A 141 -9.90 5.94 12.21
N ARG A 142 -11.20 5.58 12.12
CA ARG A 142 -11.73 4.37 11.49
C ARG A 142 -12.10 4.74 10.05
N ASN A 143 -11.74 3.88 9.09
CA ASN A 143 -12.19 3.89 7.69
C ASN A 143 -11.61 5.04 6.79
N PRO A 144 -11.59 4.82 5.46
CA PRO A 144 -10.69 5.46 4.50
C PRO A 144 -11.10 6.91 4.25
N PRO A 145 -10.20 7.72 3.69
CA PRO A 145 -9.98 8.99 4.35
C PRO A 145 -10.05 10.17 3.42
N GLU A 146 -10.54 11.23 4.03
CA GLU A 146 -10.39 12.59 3.57
C GLU A 146 -8.98 13.17 3.82
N PHE A 147 -7.96 12.33 4.06
CA PHE A 147 -6.62 12.80 4.45
C PHE A 147 -5.49 12.21 3.59
N CYS A 148 -5.57 12.45 2.28
CA CYS A 148 -4.39 12.88 1.54
C CYS A 148 -4.59 14.37 1.23
N LEU A 149 -3.66 15.23 1.61
CA LEU A 149 -3.71 16.66 1.29
C LEU A 149 -3.80 16.81 -0.23
N PHE A 150 -5.00 17.12 -0.71
CA PHE A 150 -5.30 17.26 -2.13
C PHE A 150 -4.54 18.46 -2.69
N TYR A 151 -3.68 18.23 -3.70
CA TYR A 151 -3.45 19.23 -4.73
C TYR A 151 -4.65 19.16 -5.67
N ASN A 152 -5.55 20.13 -5.56
CA ASN A 152 -6.78 20.21 -6.33
C ASN A 152 -6.46 20.91 -7.65
N ASP A 153 -6.21 20.15 -8.72
CA ASP A 153 -5.97 20.72 -10.04
C ASP A 153 -7.32 21.00 -10.73
N ASN A 154 -8.04 21.99 -10.20
CA ASN A 154 -9.11 22.66 -10.92
C ASN A 154 -8.50 23.87 -11.64
N LYS A 155 -7.93 23.63 -12.83
CA LYS A 155 -7.71 24.66 -13.84
C LYS A 155 -7.88 24.07 -15.25
N GLY A 156 -8.96 24.48 -15.91
CA GLY A 156 -9.14 24.37 -17.37
C GLY A 156 -10.27 23.47 -17.78
#